data_AF-A0A6L3X7D3-F1
#
_entry.id   AF-A0A6L3X7D3-F1
#
_cell.length_a   1.000
_cell.length_b   1.000
_cell.length_c   1.000
_cell.angle_alpha   90.00
_cell.angle_beta   90.00
_cell.angle_gamma   90.00
#
_symmetry.space_group_name_H-M   'P 1'
#
loop_
_entity.id
_entity.type
_entity.pdbx_description
1 polymer ?
#
loop_
_entity_poly.entity_id
_entity_poly.type
_entity_poly.pdbx_seq_one_letter_code
_entity_poly.pdbx_strand_id
1 'polypeptide(L)'
;MANWHTIDELHDISADLPRFTQAFTELATRLGLDIAPLEADHISLRCHQNATAERWRRGFEQCGELLSENIINGRPICLFKLHAPVTVAHWQFTVVELPWPGEKRYPHEGWEHIEIV
;
A
#
# COMPACT_ATOMS: atom_id res chain seq x y z
N MET A 1 -0.78 20.34 -0.81
CA MET A 1 -0.45 19.04 -0.19
C MET A 1 0.46 18.30 -1.15
N ALA A 2 1.52 17.68 -0.64
CA ALA A 2 2.48 16.94 -1.48
C ALA A 2 1.83 15.66 -2.01
N ASN A 3 2.06 15.35 -3.29
CA ASN A 3 1.64 14.09 -3.89
C ASN A 3 2.64 13.00 -3.48
N TRP A 4 2.17 11.83 -3.07
CA TRP A 4 3.02 10.73 -2.61
C TRP A 4 4.08 10.31 -3.64
N HIS A 5 3.80 10.46 -4.94
CA HIS A 5 4.76 10.23 -6.04
C HIS A 5 5.99 11.15 -6.01
N THR A 6 5.92 12.28 -5.30
CA THR A 6 7.00 13.29 -5.24
C THR A 6 7.81 13.21 -3.94
N ILE A 7 7.49 12.27 -3.05
CA ILE A 7 8.16 12.09 -1.76
C ILE A 7 9.35 11.13 -1.95
N ASP A 8 10.56 11.60 -1.62
CA ASP A 8 11.80 10.84 -1.82
C ASP A 8 11.77 9.48 -1.11
N GLU A 9 11.23 9.44 0.12
CA GLU A 9 11.10 8.20 0.89
C GLU A 9 10.18 7.15 0.25
N LEU A 10 9.27 7.56 -0.63
CA LEU A 10 8.27 6.71 -1.29
C LEU A 10 8.60 6.43 -2.76
N HIS A 11 9.78 6.85 -3.24
CA HIS A 11 10.15 6.71 -4.64
C HIS A 11 10.13 5.25 -5.12
N ASP A 12 10.57 4.31 -4.28
CA ASP A 12 10.60 2.89 -4.59
C ASP A 12 9.20 2.31 -4.79
N ILE A 13 8.24 2.62 -3.91
CA ILE A 13 6.85 2.16 -4.06
C ILE A 13 6.13 2.89 -5.20
N SER A 14 6.51 4.12 -5.52
CA SER A 14 5.99 4.80 -6.71
C SER A 14 6.47 4.10 -7.99
N ALA A 15 7.74 3.70 -8.04
CA ALA A 15 8.30 2.95 -9.16
C ALA A 15 7.77 1.50 -9.24
N ASP A 16 7.34 0.92 -8.11
CA ASP A 16 6.79 -0.43 -8.03
C ASP A 16 5.32 -0.54 -8.47
N LEU A 17 4.56 0.56 -8.43
CA LEU A 17 3.11 0.54 -8.70
C LEU A 17 2.72 -0.04 -10.07
N PRO A 18 3.44 0.22 -11.18
CA PRO A 18 3.14 -0.42 -12.46
C PRO A 18 3.23 -1.95 -12.42
N ARG A 19 4.23 -2.52 -11.71
CA ARG A 19 4.37 -3.97 -11.53
C ARG A 19 3.16 -4.53 -10.78
N PHE A 20 2.75 -3.88 -9.70
CA PHE A 20 1.58 -4.29 -8.92
C PHE A 20 0.29 -4.21 -9.74
N THR A 21 0.08 -3.12 -10.46
CA THR A 21 -1.10 -2.94 -11.32
C THR A 21 -1.22 -4.06 -12.35
N GLN A 22 -0.10 -4.42 -13.00
CA GLN A 22 -0.06 -5.54 -13.93
C GLN A 22 -0.40 -6.87 -13.25
N ALA A 23 0.25 -7.18 -12.12
CA ALA A 23 0.01 -8.42 -11.38
C ALA A 23 -1.45 -8.55 -10.92
N PHE A 24 -2.06 -7.43 -10.48
CA PHE A 24 -3.46 -7.36 -10.13
C PHE A 24 -4.36 -7.63 -11.34
N THR A 25 -4.14 -6.96 -12.48
CA THR A 25 -4.94 -7.17 -13.70
C THR A 25 -4.86 -8.62 -14.19
N GLU A 26 -3.67 -9.22 -14.17
CA GLU A 26 -3.47 -10.63 -14.53
C GLU A 26 -4.23 -11.56 -13.58
N LEU A 27 -4.19 -11.31 -12.27
CA LEU A 27 -4.91 -12.09 -11.28
C LEU A 27 -6.43 -11.97 -11.45
N ALA A 28 -6.96 -10.76 -11.58
CA ALA A 28 -8.39 -10.52 -11.78
C ALA A 28 -8.91 -11.21 -13.05
N THR A 29 -8.13 -11.13 -14.14
CA THR A 29 -8.44 -11.82 -15.40
C THR A 29 -8.47 -13.33 -15.23
N ARG A 30 -7.46 -13.91 -14.56
CA ARG A 30 -7.37 -15.36 -14.32
C ARG A 30 -8.51 -15.88 -13.44
N LEU A 31 -8.99 -15.07 -12.51
CA LEU A 31 -10.12 -15.41 -11.65
C LEU A 31 -11.47 -15.16 -12.32
N GLY A 32 -11.51 -14.47 -13.47
CA GLY A 32 -12.77 -14.03 -14.10
C GLY A 32 -13.55 -13.05 -13.21
N LEU A 33 -12.84 -12.27 -12.39
CA LEU A 33 -13.43 -11.37 -11.42
C LEU A 33 -13.89 -10.09 -12.13
N ASP A 34 -15.20 -9.80 -12.08
CA ASP A 34 -15.70 -8.49 -12.47
C ASP A 34 -15.44 -7.50 -11.34
N ILE A 35 -14.51 -6.57 -11.60
CA ILE A 35 -14.04 -5.61 -10.61
C ILE A 35 -14.83 -4.30 -10.62
N ALA A 36 -15.61 -4.03 -11.69
CA ALA A 36 -16.31 -2.76 -11.84
C ALA A 36 -17.35 -2.46 -10.72
N PRO A 37 -18.09 -3.44 -10.16
CA PRO A 37 -19.05 -3.16 -9.10
C PRO A 37 -18.45 -3.17 -7.70
N LEU A 38 -17.16 -3.47 -7.55
CA LEU A 38 -16.51 -3.68 -6.27
C LEU A 38 -15.99 -2.37 -5.66
N GLU A 39 -16.14 -2.21 -4.35
CA GLU A 39 -15.71 -1.03 -3.62
C GLU A 39 -14.34 -1.25 -2.98
N ALA A 40 -13.37 -0.42 -3.34
CA ALA A 40 -12.02 -0.46 -2.78
C ALA A 40 -11.97 0.15 -1.36
N ASP A 41 -11.44 -0.59 -0.40
CA ASP A 41 -11.20 -0.10 0.97
C ASP A 41 -9.79 0.50 1.08
N HIS A 42 -8.76 -0.34 1.02
CA HIS A 42 -7.37 0.09 1.17
C HIS A 42 -6.40 -0.76 0.33
N ILE A 43 -5.19 -0.23 0.13
CA ILE A 43 -4.07 -0.91 -0.53
C ILE A 43 -2.93 -1.12 0.46
N SER A 44 -2.24 -2.25 0.38
CA SER A 44 -1.32 -2.68 1.44
C SER A 44 0.08 -2.96 0.93
N LEU A 45 1.06 -2.48 1.69
CA LEU A 45 2.48 -2.74 1.46
C LEU A 45 2.95 -3.98 2.23
N ARG A 46 4.11 -4.52 1.84
CA ARG A 46 4.91 -5.43 2.66
C ARG A 46 6.36 -5.01 2.62
N CYS A 47 7.05 -5.17 3.74
CA CYS A 47 8.50 -5.06 3.84
C CYS A 47 9.04 -6.17 4.76
N HIS A 48 10.34 -6.43 4.66
CA HIS A 48 11.06 -7.37 5.52
C HIS A 48 12.20 -6.70 6.31
N GLN A 49 12.42 -5.39 6.13
CA GLN A 49 13.34 -4.59 6.93
C GLN A 49 12.60 -3.51 7.73
N ASN A 50 12.88 -3.40 9.04
CA ASN A 50 12.33 -2.32 9.86
C ASN A 50 12.71 -0.94 9.29
N ALA A 51 13.93 -0.78 8.78
CA ALA A 51 14.38 0.46 8.17
C ALA A 51 13.53 0.89 6.96
N THR A 52 13.01 -0.07 6.19
CA THR A 52 12.07 0.20 5.08
C THR A 52 10.73 0.69 5.63
N ALA A 53 10.17 0.03 6.65
CA ALA A 53 8.94 0.49 7.29
C ALA A 53 9.07 1.91 7.87
N GLU A 54 10.17 2.21 8.58
CA GLU A 54 10.42 3.55 9.13
C GLU A 54 10.61 4.61 8.04
N ARG A 55 11.20 4.25 6.89
CA ARG A 55 11.33 5.15 5.75
C ARG A 55 9.96 5.44 5.14
N TRP A 56 9.16 4.42 4.85
CA TRP A 56 7.82 4.63 4.30
C TRP A 56 6.90 5.37 5.26
N ARG A 57 6.97 5.11 6.58
CA ARG A 57 6.24 5.86 7.60
C ARG A 57 6.52 7.36 7.48
N ARG A 58 7.80 7.75 7.47
CA ARG A 58 8.23 9.15 7.28
C ARG A 58 7.76 9.74 5.96
N GLY A 59 7.70 8.94 4.90
CA GLY A 59 7.16 9.38 3.62
C GLY A 59 5.65 9.64 3.68
N PHE A 60 4.88 8.71 4.24
CA PHE A 60 3.42 8.85 4.35
C PHE A 60 2.99 9.99 5.26
N GLU A 61 3.72 10.26 6.35
CA GLU A 61 3.48 11.41 7.23
C GLU A 61 3.65 12.77 6.51
N GLN A 62 4.32 12.82 5.35
CA GLN A 62 4.45 14.04 4.53
C GLN A 62 3.28 14.23 3.55
N CYS A 63 2.57 13.17 3.18
CA CYS A 63 1.53 13.18 2.16
C CYS A 63 0.17 12.62 2.62
N GLY A 64 0.00 12.39 3.91
CA GLY A 64 -1.24 11.90 4.51
C GLY A 64 -1.26 12.03 6.03
N GLU A 65 -2.27 11.42 6.63
CA GLU A 65 -2.54 11.44 8.07
C GLU A 65 -2.63 10.01 8.60
N LEU A 66 -2.07 9.75 9.79
CA LEU A 66 -2.23 8.46 10.46
C LEU A 66 -3.67 8.32 10.95
N LEU A 67 -4.40 7.33 10.42
CA LEU A 67 -5.74 6.97 10.90
C LEU A 67 -5.69 6.11 12.15
N SER A 68 -4.81 5.12 12.15
CA SER A 68 -4.63 4.20 13.27
C SER A 68 -3.27 3.52 13.23
N GLU A 69 -2.75 3.19 14.41
CA GLU A 69 -1.57 2.34 14.60
C GLU A 69 -1.92 1.28 15.63
N ASN A 70 -1.93 0.01 15.20
CA ASN A 70 -2.30 -1.12 16.06
C ASN A 70 -1.14 -2.12 16.15
N ILE A 71 -0.96 -2.71 17.33
CA ILE A 71 -0.01 -3.81 17.53
C ILE A 71 -0.71 -5.12 17.19
N ILE A 72 -0.29 -5.77 16.11
CA ILE A 72 -0.85 -7.05 15.64
C ILE A 72 0.29 -8.06 15.59
N ASN A 73 0.16 -9.16 16.33
CA ASN A 73 1.20 -10.20 16.44
C ASN A 73 2.59 -9.63 16.81
N GLY A 74 2.62 -8.67 17.75
CA GLY A 74 3.86 -8.11 18.30
C GLY A 74 4.55 -7.06 17.43
N ARG A 75 3.93 -6.60 16.34
CA ARG A 75 4.47 -5.55 15.46
C ARG A 75 3.42 -4.48 15.15
N PRO A 76 3.83 -3.24 14.89
CA PRO A 76 2.91 -2.19 14.47
C PRO A 76 2.41 -2.42 13.05
N ILE A 77 1.14 -2.08 12.84
CA ILE A 77 0.52 -1.91 11.53
C ILE A 77 -0.17 -0.56 11.54
N CYS A 78 0.22 0.31 10.61
CA CYS A 78 -0.34 1.64 10.46
C CYS A 78 -1.31 1.68 9.28
N LEU A 79 -2.39 2.44 9.42
CA LEU A 79 -3.25 2.87 8.31
C LEU A 79 -3.06 4.37 8.11
N PHE A 80 -2.71 4.77 6.90
CA PHE A 80 -2.55 6.17 6.52
C PHE A 80 -3.64 6.58 5.53
N LYS A 81 -4.29 7.71 5.78
CA LYS A 81 -5.16 8.38 4.81
C LYS A 81 -4.34 9.38 4.01
N LEU A 82 -4.16 9.13 2.72
CA LEU A 82 -3.42 10.01 1.83
C LEU A 82 -4.26 11.20 1.38
N HIS A 83 -3.60 12.35 1.18
CA HIS A 83 -4.22 13.52 0.59
C HIS A 83 -4.51 13.34 -0.91
N ALA A 84 -3.68 12.56 -1.60
CA ALA A 84 -3.84 12.17 -3.00
C ALA A 84 -3.84 10.65 -3.10
N PRO A 85 -4.78 10.04 -3.85
CA PRO A 85 -4.96 8.59 -3.85
C PRO A 85 -3.85 7.86 -4.61
N VAL A 86 -3.72 6.56 -4.33
CA VAL A 86 -3.03 5.59 -5.18
C VAL A 86 -4.03 5.05 -6.20
N THR A 87 -3.75 5.22 -7.49
CA THR A 87 -4.63 4.73 -8.57
C THR A 87 -4.24 3.33 -9.01
N VAL A 88 -5.16 2.39 -8.96
CA VAL A 88 -5.00 1.03 -9.51
C VAL A 88 -6.28 0.66 -10.27
N ALA A 89 -6.14 0.37 -11.57
CA ALA A 89 -7.27 0.24 -12.48
C ALA A 89 -8.20 1.47 -12.44
N HIS A 90 -9.46 1.30 -12.03
CA HIS A 90 -10.42 2.40 -11.89
C HIS A 90 -10.55 2.90 -10.44
N TRP A 91 -9.93 2.21 -9.47
CA TRP A 91 -10.00 2.58 -8.06
C TRP A 91 -9.00 3.68 -7.71
N GLN A 92 -9.40 4.47 -6.72
CA GLN A 92 -8.60 5.53 -6.10
C GLN A 92 -8.47 5.22 -4.61
N PHE A 93 -7.42 4.47 -4.23
CA PHE A 93 -7.18 4.11 -2.84
C PHE A 93 -6.69 5.32 -2.06
N THR A 94 -7.51 5.79 -1.12
CA THR A 94 -7.13 6.89 -0.22
C THR A 94 -6.50 6.39 1.08
N VAL A 95 -6.61 5.09 1.38
CA VAL A 95 -6.04 4.46 2.56
C VAL A 95 -4.93 3.49 2.17
N VAL A 96 -3.79 3.60 2.84
CA VAL A 96 -2.64 2.69 2.70
C VAL A 96 -2.35 1.98 4.02
N GLU A 97 -2.23 0.66 3.98
CA GLU A 97 -1.73 -0.14 5.09
C GLU A 97 -0.20 -0.27 5.02
N LEU A 98 0.47 0.10 6.11
CA LEU A 98 1.89 -0.08 6.34
C LEU A 98 2.14 -1.05 7.52
N PRO A 99 2.27 -2.35 7.23
CA PRO A 99 2.69 -3.35 8.21
C PRO A 99 4.21 -3.39 8.39
N TRP A 100 4.70 -3.35 9.63
CA TRP A 100 6.11 -3.67 9.92
C TRP A 100 6.41 -5.14 9.60
N PRO A 101 7.68 -5.56 9.45
CA PRO A 101 8.03 -6.96 9.22
C PRO A 101 7.45 -7.89 10.29
N GLY A 102 6.85 -9.00 9.86
CA GLY A 102 6.33 -10.07 10.73
C GLY A 102 7.05 -11.39 10.53
N GLU A 103 6.45 -12.47 11.04
CA GLU A 103 7.02 -13.82 10.96
C GLU A 103 7.13 -14.32 9.51
N LYS A 104 6.08 -14.11 8.71
CA LYS A 104 6.13 -14.41 7.28
C LYS A 104 7.03 -13.40 6.57
N ARG A 105 8.10 -13.90 5.96
CA ARG A 105 9.02 -13.10 5.16
C ARG A 105 8.49 -12.92 3.74
N TYR A 106 8.33 -11.66 3.34
CA TYR A 106 8.01 -11.26 1.96
C TYR A 106 9.32 -10.84 1.27
N PRO A 107 9.79 -11.56 0.22
CA PRO A 107 11.07 -11.25 -0.43
C PRO A 107 11.08 -9.90 -1.12
N HIS A 108 9.94 -9.49 -1.67
CA HIS A 108 9.73 -8.20 -2.30
C HIS A 108 9.23 -7.18 -1.28
N GLU A 109 9.79 -5.97 -1.32
CA GLU A 109 9.32 -4.84 -0.53
C GLU A 109 8.58 -3.87 -1.47
N GLY A 110 7.27 -3.73 -1.28
CA GLY A 110 6.42 -2.85 -2.07
C GLY A 110 4.95 -3.25 -1.97
N TRP A 111 4.17 -2.98 -3.01
CA TRP A 111 2.73 -3.26 -3.02
C TRP A 111 2.48 -4.76 -3.10
N GLU A 112 1.60 -5.27 -2.24
CA GLU A 112 1.37 -6.70 -2.11
C GLU A 112 -0.09 -7.11 -2.31
N HIS A 113 -1.04 -6.38 -1.72
CA HIS A 113 -2.47 -6.70 -1.86
C HIS A 113 -3.35 -5.46 -1.74
N ILE A 114 -4.64 -5.64 -2.02
CA ILE A 114 -5.73 -4.69 -1.83
C ILE A 114 -6.85 -5.39 -1.08
N GLU A 115 -7.66 -4.61 -0.36
CA GLU A 115 -8.89 -5.07 0.26
C GLU A 115 -10.11 -4.37 -0.35
N ILE A 116 -11.19 -5.13 -0.49
CA ILE A 116 -12.46 -4.75 -1.12
C ILE A 116 -13.59 -5.02 -0.10
N VAL A 117 -14.61 -4.15 -0.02
CA VAL A 117 -15.78 -4.30 0.87
C VAL A 117 -17.03 -4.81 0.17
#